data_AF-A0A6P7FCX2-F1
#
_entry.id   AF-A0A6P7FCX2-F1
#
_cell.length_a   1.000
_cell.length_b   1.000
_cell.length_c   1.000
_cell.angle_alpha   90.00
_cell.angle_beta   90.00
_cell.angle_gamma   90.00
#
_symmetry.space_group_name_H-M   'P 1'
#
loop_
_entity.id
_entity.type
_entity.pdbx_description
1 polymer ?
#
loop_
_entity_poly.entity_id
_entity_poly.type
_entity_poly.pdbx_seq_one_letter_code
_entity_poly.pdbx_strand_id
1 'polypeptide(L)'
;MNTILVLAILVCVGLTVSAPQTNDFLCDGCVSLSTVLKKYVQEELPLKDLEEELTAFCQALSGQLRDFCEKELIPLVDQIYDELSDTTPREDCEFLGFCEKK
;
A
#
# COMPACT_ATOMS: atom_id res chain seq x y z
N MET A 1 -15.28 -30.16 34.36
CA MET A 1 -14.70 -29.12 33.47
C MET A 1 -13.22 -29.41 33.33
N ASN A 2 -12.83 -29.99 32.19
CA ASN A 2 -11.48 -30.51 31.95
C ASN A 2 -10.61 -29.43 31.30
N THR A 3 -9.62 -28.93 32.05
CA THR A 3 -8.63 -27.92 31.62
C THR A 3 -7.79 -28.36 30.41
N ILE A 4 -7.83 -29.65 30.06
CA ILE A 4 -7.18 -30.24 28.89
C ILE A 4 -7.83 -29.77 27.58
N LEU A 5 -9.14 -29.48 27.57
CA LEU A 5 -9.86 -29.07 26.35
C LEU A 5 -9.48 -27.65 25.90
N VAL A 6 -9.18 -26.76 26.85
CA VAL A 6 -8.85 -25.35 26.58
C VAL A 6 -7.45 -25.22 25.94
N LEU A 7 -6.51 -26.07 26.34
CA LEU A 7 -5.15 -26.10 25.78
C LEU A 7 -5.13 -26.60 24.32
N ALA A 8 -6.00 -27.54 23.94
CA ALA A 8 -6.08 -28.03 22.56
C ALA A 8 -6.65 -26.98 21.58
N ILE A 9 -7.59 -26.14 22.04
CA ILE A 9 -8.18 -25.09 21.20
C ILE A 9 -7.19 -23.95 20.94
N LEU A 10 -6.34 -23.61 21.92
CA LEU A 10 -5.30 -22.58 21.78
C LEU A 10 -4.20 -22.96 20.78
N VAL A 11 -3.93 -24.25 20.56
CA VAL A 11 -2.91 -24.71 19.62
C VAL A 11 -3.44 -24.72 18.17
N CYS A 12 -4.75 -24.91 17.96
CA CYS A 12 -5.34 -24.94 16.61
C CYS A 12 -5.52 -23.55 15.99
N VAL A 13 -5.69 -22.49 16.79
CA VAL A 13 -5.85 -21.12 16.28
C VAL A 13 -4.50 -20.45 16.01
N GLY A 14 -3.41 -20.95 16.60
CA GLY A 14 -2.07 -20.33 16.51
C GLY A 14 -1.21 -20.69 15.29
N LEU A 15 -1.63 -21.64 14.43
CA LEU A 15 -0.72 -22.26 13.44
C LEU A 15 -1.25 -22.33 11.99
N THR A 16 -2.33 -21.63 11.63
CA THR A 16 -2.78 -21.58 10.22
C THR A 16 -3.15 -20.17 9.75
N VAL A 17 -2.21 -19.22 9.89
CA VAL A 17 -2.10 -18.10 8.93
C VAL A 17 -0.67 -18.10 8.41
N SER A 18 -0.41 -19.00 7.47
CA SER A 18 0.82 -19.06 6.69
C SER A 18 0.44 -19.12 5.21
N ALA A 19 -0.32 -18.12 4.78
CA ALA A 19 -0.35 -17.72 3.38
C ALA A 19 0.53 -16.47 3.25
N PRO A 20 1.13 -16.16 2.09
CA PRO A 20 1.92 -14.94 1.89
C PRO A 20 0.97 -13.73 1.90
N GLN A 21 0.51 -13.35 3.10
CA GLN A 21 -0.33 -12.17 3.32
C GLN A 21 0.38 -10.88 2.88
N THR A 22 1.70 -10.93 2.72
CA THR A 22 2.53 -9.80 2.32
C THR A 22 2.21 -9.34 0.90
N ASN A 23 1.95 -10.24 -0.05
CA ASN A 23 1.77 -9.81 -1.45
C ASN A 23 0.41 -9.15 -1.66
N ASP A 24 -0.67 -9.74 -1.14
CA ASP A 24 -2.01 -9.18 -1.25
C ASP A 24 -2.13 -7.87 -0.45
N PHE A 25 -1.58 -7.82 0.76
CA PHE A 25 -1.56 -6.60 1.57
C PHE A 25 -0.78 -5.46 0.92
N LEU A 26 0.38 -5.76 0.32
CA LEU A 26 1.19 -4.77 -0.39
C LEU A 26 0.51 -4.31 -1.69
N CYS A 27 -0.14 -5.23 -2.42
CA CYS A 27 -0.93 -4.90 -3.61
C CYS A 27 -2.10 -3.98 -3.26
N ASP A 28 -2.89 -4.33 -2.24
CA ASP A 28 -4.04 -3.53 -1.79
C ASP A 28 -3.61 -2.13 -1.29
N GLY A 29 -2.49 -2.07 -0.57
CA GLY A 29 -1.89 -0.81 -0.14
C GLY A 29 -1.46 0.07 -1.31
N CYS A 30 -0.78 -0.52 -2.30
CA CYS A 30 -0.37 0.17 -3.51
C CYS A 30 -1.58 0.69 -4.32
N VAL A 31 -2.60 -0.16 -4.52
CA VAL A 31 -3.80 0.20 -5.29
C VAL A 31 -4.55 1.34 -4.63
N SER A 32 -4.69 1.29 -3.30
CA SER A 32 -5.33 2.35 -2.52
C SER A 32 -4.59 3.68 -2.67
N LEU A 33 -3.26 3.65 -2.56
CA LEU A 33 -2.42 4.83 -2.74
C LEU A 33 -2.49 5.41 -4.15
N SER A 34 -2.36 4.55 -5.17
CA SER A 34 -2.45 4.95 -6.58
C SER A 34 -3.82 5.53 -6.93
N THR A 35 -4.88 5.06 -6.27
CA THR A 35 -6.23 5.63 -6.41
C THR A 35 -6.30 7.05 -5.84
N VAL A 36 -5.72 7.29 -4.67
CA VAL A 36 -5.67 8.63 -4.04
C VAL A 36 -4.83 9.59 -4.89
N LEU A 37 -3.65 9.15 -5.34
CA LEU A 37 -2.78 9.91 -6.25
C LEU A 37 -3.49 10.34 -7.53
N LYS A 38 -4.19 9.41 -8.19
CA LYS A 38 -4.93 9.72 -9.43
C LYS A 38 -6.05 10.71 -9.22
N LYS A 39 -6.74 10.64 -8.07
CA LYS A 39 -7.76 11.63 -7.73
C LYS A 39 -7.13 13.03 -7.64
N TYR A 40 -5.98 13.16 -7.00
CA TYR A 40 -5.31 14.46 -6.87
C TYR A 40 -4.78 14.99 -8.21
N VAL A 41 -4.25 14.13 -9.07
CA VAL A 41 -3.85 14.52 -10.44
C VAL A 41 -5.06 14.98 -11.26
N GLN A 42 -6.19 14.26 -11.19
CA GLN A 42 -7.43 14.64 -11.90
C GLN A 42 -8.07 15.94 -11.39
N GLU A 43 -7.85 16.27 -10.11
CA GLU A 43 -8.31 17.52 -9.50
C GLU A 43 -7.37 18.70 -9.80
N GLU A 44 -6.34 18.51 -10.64
CA GLU A 44 -5.32 19.52 -10.99
C GLU A 44 -4.67 20.14 -9.75
N LEU A 45 -4.52 19.35 -8.67
CA LEU A 45 -3.93 19.81 -7.43
C LEU A 45 -2.51 20.31 -7.70
N PRO A 46 -2.17 21.54 -7.30
CA PRO A 46 -0.81 22.05 -7.44
C PRO A 46 0.19 21.05 -6.86
N LEU A 47 1.28 20.80 -7.57
CA LEU A 47 2.31 19.80 -7.20
C LEU A 47 2.72 19.91 -5.71
N LYS A 48 2.86 21.14 -5.21
CA LYS A 48 3.15 21.42 -3.81
C LYS A 48 2.09 20.85 -2.84
N ASP A 49 0.82 21.00 -3.17
CA ASP A 49 -0.28 20.54 -2.32
C ASP A 49 -0.37 19.00 -2.35
N LEU A 50 0.00 18.38 -3.48
CA LEU A 50 0.13 16.93 -3.61
C LEU A 50 1.28 16.36 -2.75
N GLU A 51 2.44 17.01 -2.72
CA GLU A 51 3.57 16.61 -1.88
C GLU A 51 3.20 16.64 -0.39
N GLU A 52 2.46 17.67 0.06
CA GLU A 52 1.99 17.79 1.44
C GLU A 52 1.00 16.66 1.80
N GLU A 53 0.03 16.37 0.93
CA GLU A 53 -0.93 15.28 1.11
C GLU A 53 -0.24 13.90 1.14
N LEU A 54 0.74 13.67 0.27
CA LEU A 54 1.49 12.41 0.26
C LEU A 54 2.40 12.25 1.46
N THR A 55 2.98 13.35 1.94
CA THR A 55 3.72 13.35 3.20
C THR A 55 2.83 12.94 4.37
N ALA A 56 1.62 13.49 4.46
CA ALA A 56 0.65 13.13 5.50
C ALA A 56 0.22 11.66 5.38
N PHE A 57 0.00 11.17 4.16
CA PHE A 57 -0.28 9.77 3.90
C PHE A 57 0.87 8.86 4.36
N CYS A 58 2.11 9.16 3.96
CA CYS A 58 3.28 8.39 4.33
C CYS A 58 3.48 8.34 5.86
N GLN A 59 3.25 9.45 6.55
CA GLN A 59 3.35 9.52 8.02
C GLN A 59 2.32 8.66 8.75
N ALA A 60 1.17 8.37 8.13
CA ALA A 60 0.17 7.44 8.67
C ALA A 60 0.61 5.97 8.57
N LEU A 61 1.62 5.66 7.74
CA LEU A 61 2.21 4.33 7.63
C LEU A 61 3.24 4.10 8.75
N SER A 62 3.58 2.83 8.98
CA SER A 62 4.51 2.45 10.04
C SER A 62 5.65 1.57 9.53
N GLY A 63 6.78 1.61 10.24
CA GLY A 63 7.95 0.77 9.96
C GLY A 63 8.54 1.01 8.56
N GLN A 64 8.95 -0.07 7.91
CA GLN A 64 9.58 -0.03 6.58
C GLN A 64 8.67 0.58 5.50
N LEU A 65 7.35 0.52 5.67
CA LEU A 65 6.41 1.04 4.69
C LEU A 65 6.40 2.57 4.68
N ARG A 66 6.53 3.19 5.86
CA ARG A 66 6.74 4.65 5.96
C ARG A 66 8.06 5.05 5.33
N ASP A 67 9.14 4.34 5.68
CA ASP A 67 10.47 4.66 5.16
C ASP A 67 10.53 4.55 3.63
N PHE A 68 9.90 3.53 3.05
CA PHE A 68 9.76 3.38 1.60
C PHE A 68 8.94 4.53 1.00
N CYS A 69 7.80 4.85 1.60
CA CYS A 69 6.93 5.93 1.13
C CYS A 69 7.66 7.29 1.15
N GLU A 70 8.33 7.63 2.26
CA GLU A 70 8.99 8.93 2.40
C GLU A 70 10.26 9.05 1.56
N LYS A 71 11.06 7.97 1.45
CA LYS A 71 12.40 8.04 0.85
C LYS A 71 12.44 7.66 -0.62
N GLU A 72 11.51 6.81 -1.06
CA GLU A 72 11.50 6.28 -2.42
C GLU A 72 10.31 6.82 -3.22
N LEU A 73 9.13 6.98 -2.59
CA LEU A 73 7.91 7.38 -3.31
C LEU A 73 7.78 8.89 -3.49
N ILE A 74 7.92 9.70 -2.42
CA ILE A 74 7.81 11.17 -2.50
C ILE A 74 8.74 11.77 -3.58
N PRO A 75 10.02 11.36 -3.71
CA PRO A 75 10.91 11.91 -4.72
C PRO A 75 10.54 11.59 -6.18
N LEU A 76 9.65 10.62 -6.40
CA LEU A 76 9.19 10.24 -7.74
C LEU A 76 7.91 10.98 -8.15
N VAL A 77 7.23 11.67 -7.22
CA VAL A 77 5.95 12.34 -7.45
C VAL A 77 6.06 13.36 -8.58
N ASP A 78 7.11 14.17 -8.62
CA ASP A 78 7.35 15.15 -9.70
C ASP A 78 7.41 14.49 -11.09
N GLN A 79 8.03 13.31 -11.19
CA GLN A 79 8.13 12.58 -12.47
C GLN A 79 6.82 11.89 -12.83
N ILE A 80 6.13 11.36 -11.83
CA ILE A 80 4.90 10.59 -12.00
C ILE A 80 3.69 11.52 -12.25
N TYR A 81 3.69 12.74 -11.70
CA TYR A 81 2.60 13.72 -11.84
C TYR A 81 2.33 14.08 -13.31
N ASP A 82 3.39 14.24 -14.10
CA ASP A 82 3.28 14.54 -15.52
C ASP A 82 2.95 13.30 -16.39
N GLU A 83 3.15 12.08 -15.86
CA GLU A 83 2.99 10.81 -16.57
C GLU A 83 1.74 10.00 -16.16
N LEU A 84 1.00 10.43 -15.14
CA LEU A 84 -0.08 9.65 -14.49
C LEU A 84 -1.40 9.54 -15.28
N SER A 85 -1.48 10.01 -16.53
CA SER A 85 -2.77 10.26 -17.17
C SER A 85 -3.51 9.02 -17.66
N ASP A 86 -2.83 7.91 -18.00
CA ASP A 86 -3.42 6.91 -18.92
C ASP A 86 -3.53 5.47 -18.38
N THR A 87 -3.11 5.18 -17.15
CA THR A 87 -3.18 3.83 -16.56
C THR A 87 -4.28 3.72 -15.50
N THR A 88 -4.59 2.52 -15.01
CA THR A 88 -5.39 2.28 -13.81
C THR A 88 -4.50 2.10 -12.58
N PRO A 89 -5.00 2.37 -11.35
CA PRO A 89 -4.25 2.12 -10.11
C PRO A 89 -3.67 0.71 -10.00
N ARG A 90 -4.34 -0.28 -10.60
CA ARG A 90 -3.85 -1.67 -10.61
C ARG A 90 -2.70 -1.87 -11.58
N GLU A 91 -2.78 -1.32 -12.78
CA GLU A 91 -1.70 -1.40 -13.77
C GLU A 91 -0.41 -0.75 -13.25
N ASP A 92 -0.52 0.35 -12.50
CA ASP A 92 0.63 0.97 -11.83
C ASP A 92 1.26 0.01 -10.81
N CYS A 93 0.45 -0.62 -9.98
CA CYS A 93 0.93 -1.55 -8.97
C CYS A 93 1.48 -2.87 -9.53
N GLU A 94 0.99 -3.30 -10.70
CA GLU A 94 1.58 -4.40 -11.47
C GLU A 94 2.92 -4.00 -12.10
N PHE A 95 3.03 -2.77 -12.60
CA PHE A 95 4.29 -2.22 -13.14
C PHE A 95 5.37 -2.10 -12.05
N LEU A 96 4.99 -1.62 -10.86
CA LEU A 96 5.86 -1.45 -9.70
C LEU A 96 6.21 -2.77 -8.99
N GLY A 97 5.57 -3.89 -9.38
CA GLY A 97 5.84 -5.21 -8.83
C GLY A 97 5.18 -5.49 -7.47
N PHE A 98 4.23 -4.65 -7.05
CA PHE A 98 3.44 -4.87 -5.83
C PHE A 98 2.25 -5.79 -6.07
N CYS A 99 1.72 -5.84 -7.29
CA CYS A 99 0.65 -6.75 -7.71
C CYS A 99 1.14 -7.73 -8.76
N GLU A 100 0.62 -8.96 -8.73
CA GLU A 100 0.79 -9.90 -9.83
C GLU A 100 0.00 -9.44 -11.06
N LYS A 101 0.66 -9.51 -12.23
CA LYS A 101 0.02 -9.30 -13.53
C LYS A 101 -1.07 -10.34 -13.73
N LYS A 102 -2.29 -9.87 -14.01
CA LYS A 102 -3.41 -10.75 -14.35
C LYS A 102 -3.53 -10.98 -15.86
#